data_AF-A0A1Z4JEN4-F1
#
_entry.id   AF-A0A1Z4JEN4-F1
#
_cell.length_a   1.000
_cell.length_b   1.000
_cell.length_c   1.000
_cell.angle_alpha   90.00
_cell.angle_beta   90.00
_cell.angle_gamma   90.00
#
_symmetry.space_group_name_H-M   'P 1'
#
loop_
_entity.id
_entity.type
_entity.pdbx_description
1 polymer ?
#
loop_
_entity_poly.entity_id
_entity_poly.type
_entity_poly.pdbx_seq_one_letter_code
_entity_poly.pdbx_strand_id
1 'polypeptide(L)'
;MTPEQRIEIERIVDAALTRRLGVLIDGASSTSQYISDAEVCELLRCSDRQLRKLISDGELVQGAHFTGSNRSRLWIRERVERYIETRGLTEVQNKDVKRWLRG
;
A
#
# COMPACT_ATOMS: atom_id res chain seq x y z
N MET A 1 28.16 -16.48 -14.25
CA MET A 1 27.31 -15.28 -14.41
C MET A 1 28.04 -14.14 -13.75
N THR A 2 28.44 -13.13 -14.52
CA THR A 2 29.16 -11.98 -13.97
C THR A 2 28.18 -11.01 -13.31
N PRO A 3 28.63 -10.18 -12.35
CA PRO A 3 27.77 -9.16 -11.74
C PRO A 3 27.08 -8.24 -12.77
N GLU A 4 27.75 -7.97 -13.88
CA GLU A 4 27.25 -7.15 -14.99
C GLU A 4 26.05 -7.80 -15.70
N GLN A 5 26.12 -9.12 -15.96
CA GLN A 5 25.02 -9.87 -16.56
C GLN A 5 23.78 -9.89 -15.67
N ARG A 6 23.96 -9.88 -14.35
CA ARG A 6 22.84 -9.85 -13.38
C ARG A 6 22.10 -8.51 -13.41
N ILE A 7 22.84 -7.40 -13.44
CA ILE A 7 22.27 -6.04 -13.51
C ILE A 7 21.49 -5.85 -14.82
N GLU A 8 22.00 -6.40 -15.92
CA GLU A 8 21.33 -6.34 -17.22
C GLU A 8 20.01 -7.15 -17.22
N ILE A 9 20.01 -8.35 -16.62
CA ILE A 9 18.80 -9.15 -16.45
C ILE A 9 17.78 -8.41 -15.57
N GLU A 10 18.19 -7.83 -14.45
CA GLU A 10 17.30 -7.07 -13.55
C GLU A 10 16.66 -5.87 -14.28
N ARG A 11 17.43 -5.14 -15.11
CA ARG A 11 16.91 -4.05 -15.95
C ARG A 11 15.93 -4.50 -17.02
N ILE A 12 16.22 -5.63 -17.68
CA ILE A 12 15.34 -6.18 -18.72
C ILE A 12 14.02 -6.65 -18.11
N VAL A 13 14.06 -7.25 -16.91
CA VAL A 13 12.88 -7.71 -16.18
C VAL A 13 12.02 -6.51 -15.75
N ASP A 14 12.62 -5.46 -15.17
CA ASP A 14 11.90 -4.24 -14.78
C ASP A 14 11.28 -3.52 -15.98
N ALA A 15 12.00 -3.42 -17.09
CA ALA A 15 11.49 -2.81 -18.32
C ALA A 15 10.37 -3.66 -18.95
N ALA A 16 10.47 -4.99 -18.90
CA ALA A 16 9.45 -5.89 -19.40
C ALA A 16 8.19 -5.87 -18.54
N LEU A 17 8.32 -5.82 -17.20
CA LEU A 17 7.21 -5.62 -16.28
C LEU A 17 6.53 -4.27 -16.52
N THR A 18 7.31 -3.19 -16.66
CA THR A 18 6.80 -1.84 -16.90
C THR A 18 6.06 -1.74 -18.24
N ARG A 19 6.60 -2.32 -19.32
CA ARG A 19 5.93 -2.35 -20.64
C ARG A 19 4.66 -3.21 -20.63
N ARG A 20 4.66 -4.33 -19.91
CA ARG A 20 3.49 -5.21 -19.79
C ARG A 20 2.39 -4.59 -18.92
N LEU A 21 2.75 -3.70 -18.00
CA LEU A 21 1.83 -2.84 -17.27
C LEU A 21 1.33 -1.66 -18.11
N GLY A 22 2.16 -1.10 -18.99
CA GLY A 22 1.83 0.06 -19.83
C GLY A 22 0.82 -0.18 -20.95
N VAL A 23 0.66 -1.42 -21.44
CA VAL A 23 -0.26 -1.74 -22.56
C VAL A 23 -1.72 -1.87 -22.11
N LEU A 24 -2.02 -1.84 -20.81
CA LEU A 24 -3.40 -1.78 -20.29
C LEU A 24 -3.90 -0.35 -20.06
N ILE A 25 -3.10 0.67 -20.39
CA ILE A 25 -3.40 2.06 -20.08
C ILE A 25 -3.36 2.90 -21.36
N ASP A 26 -4.49 2.91 -22.07
CA ASP A 26 -4.86 4.01 -22.96
C ASP A 26 -6.16 4.68 -22.50
N GLY A 27 -6.36 4.74 -21.16
CA GLY A 27 -7.58 5.34 -20.60
C GLY A 27 -7.72 5.46 -19.08
N ALA A 28 -6.72 5.11 -18.26
CA ALA A 28 -6.81 5.32 -16.81
C ALA A 28 -5.43 5.57 -16.18
N SER A 29 -5.25 6.80 -15.69
CA SER A 29 -4.11 7.27 -14.90
C SER A 29 -3.45 6.18 -14.04
N SER A 30 -2.18 5.90 -14.33
CA SER A 30 -1.32 4.92 -13.65
C SER A 30 -1.04 5.32 -12.20
N THR A 31 -1.92 4.96 -11.27
CA THR A 31 -1.58 4.86 -9.84
C THR A 31 -1.13 3.44 -9.55
N SER A 32 0.08 3.27 -9.02
CA SER A 32 0.60 1.96 -8.59
C SER A 32 -0.44 1.25 -7.72
N GLN A 33 -0.88 0.06 -8.17
CA GLN A 33 -1.88 -0.75 -7.47
C GLN A 33 -1.47 -1.07 -6.03
N TYR A 34 -0.17 -1.08 -5.76
CA TYR A 34 0.42 -1.35 -4.47
C TYR A 34 1.12 -0.15 -3.86
N ILE A 35 0.97 0.04 -2.55
CA ILE A 35 1.61 1.08 -1.75
C ILE A 35 2.31 0.50 -0.52
N SER A 36 3.26 1.24 0.02
CA SER A 36 4.07 0.86 1.19
C SER A 36 3.38 1.16 2.53
N ASP A 37 3.89 0.61 3.64
CA ASP A 37 3.47 0.97 5.01
C ASP A 37 3.50 2.50 5.22
N ALA A 38 4.53 3.18 4.70
CA ALA A 38 4.70 4.63 4.83
C ALA A 38 3.58 5.40 4.12
N GLU A 39 3.25 5.04 2.88
CA GLU A 39 2.15 5.66 2.12
C GLU A 39 0.79 5.39 2.78
N VAL A 40 0.58 4.19 3.33
CA VAL A 40 -0.64 3.89 4.10
C VAL A 40 -0.74 4.75 5.35
N CYS A 41 0.36 4.91 6.08
CA CYS A 41 0.44 5.80 7.23
C CYS A 41 0.13 7.26 6.85
N GLU A 42 0.59 7.73 5.68
CA GLU A 42 0.26 9.05 5.16
C GLU A 42 -1.23 9.20 4.85
N LEU A 43 -1.83 8.22 4.17
CA LEU A 43 -3.27 8.20 3.84
C LEU A 43 -4.14 8.16 5.10
N LEU A 44 -3.78 7.32 6.07
CA LEU A 44 -4.51 7.17 7.34
C LEU A 44 -4.15 8.24 8.38
N ARG A 45 -3.14 9.08 8.09
CA ARG A 45 -2.51 10.02 9.05
C ARG A 45 -2.19 9.34 10.40
N CYS A 46 -1.61 8.15 10.33
CA CYS A 46 -1.26 7.33 11.49
C CYS A 46 0.24 7.04 11.56
N SER A 47 0.70 6.56 12.71
CA SER A 47 2.06 6.06 12.92
C SER A 47 2.15 4.57 12.67
N ASP A 48 3.35 4.04 12.43
CA ASP A 48 3.57 2.59 12.28
C ASP A 48 3.01 1.75 13.43
N ARG A 49 3.07 2.28 14.67
CA ARG A 49 2.47 1.62 15.83
C ARG A 49 0.95 1.50 15.70
N GLN A 50 0.31 2.55 15.20
CA GLN A 50 -1.13 2.59 14.99
C GLN A 50 -1.55 1.72 13.80
N LEU A 51 -0.78 1.73 12.72
CA LEU A 51 -0.99 0.82 11.59
C LEU A 51 -0.91 -0.64 12.04
N ARG A 52 0.07 -0.99 12.87
CA ARG A 52 0.16 -2.34 13.47
C ARG A 52 -1.02 -2.68 14.36
N LYS A 53 -1.55 -1.70 15.12
CA LYS A 53 -2.75 -1.88 15.94
C LYS A 53 -3.97 -2.19 15.06
N LEU A 54 -4.19 -1.43 13.98
CA LEU A 54 -5.28 -1.71 13.02
C LEU A 54 -5.19 -3.13 12.42
N ILE A 55 -3.99 -3.59 12.12
CA ILE A 55 -3.79 -4.97 11.63
C ILE A 55 -4.10 -5.99 12.74
N SER A 56 -3.59 -5.75 13.96
CA SER A 56 -3.82 -6.64 15.11
C SER A 56 -5.29 -6.70 15.53
N ASP A 57 -6.01 -5.59 15.41
CA ASP A 57 -7.43 -5.47 15.74
C ASP A 57 -8.33 -6.06 14.64
N GLY A 58 -7.75 -6.53 13.52
CA GLY A 58 -8.46 -7.16 12.41
C GLY A 58 -9.12 -6.17 11.45
N GLU A 59 -8.88 -4.87 11.60
CA GLU A 59 -9.40 -3.82 10.71
C GLU A 59 -8.76 -3.91 9.32
N LEU A 60 -7.45 -4.19 9.30
CA LEU A 60 -6.67 -4.33 8.07
C LEU A 60 -6.11 -5.76 7.99
N VAL A 61 -6.69 -6.55 7.10
CA VAL A 61 -6.45 -8.01 7.01
C VAL A 61 -5.52 -8.38 5.86
N GLN A 62 -4.54 -9.27 6.13
CA GLN A 62 -3.68 -9.87 5.12
C GLN A 62 -4.51 -10.70 4.13
N GLY A 63 -4.22 -10.57 2.83
CA GLY A 63 -4.99 -11.18 1.74
C GLY A 63 -6.19 -10.37 1.29
N ALA A 64 -6.71 -9.46 2.12
CA ALA A 64 -7.79 -8.55 1.74
C ALA A 64 -7.29 -7.12 1.44
N HIS A 65 -6.38 -6.60 2.28
CA HIS A 65 -5.87 -5.22 2.19
C HIS A 65 -4.39 -5.17 1.81
N PHE A 66 -3.62 -6.19 2.17
CA PHE A 66 -2.19 -6.27 1.84
C PHE A 66 -1.71 -7.72 1.70
N THR A 67 -0.56 -7.89 1.05
CA THR A 67 0.19 -9.15 1.00
C THR A 67 1.59 -8.97 1.57
N GLY A 68 2.33 -10.06 1.74
CA GLY A 68 3.71 -10.05 2.23
C GLY A 68 3.83 -10.34 3.73
N SER A 69 4.97 -9.96 4.30
CA SER A 69 5.32 -10.25 5.70
C SER A 69 5.22 -8.99 6.56
N ASN A 70 5.26 -9.15 7.89
CA ASN A 70 5.25 -8.02 8.83
C ASN A 70 6.40 -7.00 8.64
N ARG A 71 7.46 -7.35 7.89
CA ARG A 71 8.59 -6.47 7.59
C ARG A 71 8.54 -5.86 6.19
N SER A 72 7.67 -6.36 5.31
CA SER A 72 7.55 -5.89 3.93
C SER A 72 6.15 -6.24 3.45
N ARG A 73 5.22 -5.31 3.67
CA ARG A 73 3.83 -5.41 3.22
C ARG A 73 3.66 -4.60 1.95
N LEU A 74 2.90 -5.17 1.02
CA LEU A 74 2.42 -4.49 -0.18
C LEU A 74 0.92 -4.33 -0.06
N TRP A 75 0.47 -3.08 0.07
CA TRP A 75 -0.92 -2.74 0.32
C TRP A 75 -1.65 -2.43 -0.96
N ILE A 76 -2.87 -2.91 -1.12
CA ILE A 76 -3.68 -2.62 -2.30
C ILE A 76 -4.30 -1.23 -2.11
N ARG A 77 -3.83 -0.22 -2.86
CA ARG A 77 -4.22 1.19 -2.70
C ARG A 77 -5.73 1.38 -2.64
N GLU A 78 -6.43 0.85 -3.65
CA GLU A 78 -7.90 0.94 -3.77
C GLU A 78 -8.63 0.39 -2.54
N ARG A 79 -8.10 -0.66 -1.90
CA ARG A 79 -8.70 -1.28 -0.71
C ARG A 79 -8.50 -0.41 0.53
N VAL A 80 -7.33 0.22 0.65
CA VAL A 80 -7.02 1.16 1.74
C VAL A 80 -7.88 2.42 1.59
N GLU A 81 -8.01 2.97 0.39
CA GLU A 81 -8.88 4.11 0.10
C GLU A 81 -10.35 3.80 0.40
N ARG A 82 -10.85 2.63 -0.04
CA ARG A 82 -12.21 2.18 0.30
C ARG A 82 -12.41 2.01 1.81
N TYR A 83 -11.42 1.51 2.54
CA TYR A 83 -11.49 1.41 4.00
C TYR A 83 -11.64 2.81 4.64
N ILE A 84 -10.86 3.79 4.17
CA ILE A 84 -10.93 5.19 4.61
C ILE A 84 -12.34 5.75 4.37
N GLU A 85 -12.88 5.58 3.17
CA GLU A 85 -14.23 6.03 2.81
C GLU A 85 -15.30 5.37 3.69
N THR A 86 -15.24 4.05 3.84
CA THR A 86 -16.24 3.27 4.61
C THR A 86 -16.24 3.66 6.09
N ARG A 87 -15.06 3.98 6.63
CA ARG A 87 -14.90 4.40 8.03
C ARG A 87 -15.15 5.90 8.24
N GLY A 88 -15.50 6.66 7.19
CA GLY A 88 -15.70 8.10 7.28
C GLY A 88 -14.41 8.88 7.58
N LEU A 89 -13.24 8.28 7.34
CA LEU A 89 -11.92 8.84 7.67
C LEU A 89 -11.48 9.93 6.67
N THR A 90 -12.43 10.69 6.14
CA THR A 90 -12.14 11.91 5.40
C THR A 90 -11.55 12.96 6.35
N GLU A 91 -10.82 13.94 5.81
CA GLU A 91 -9.95 14.88 6.55
C GLU A 91 -10.54 15.50 7.83
N VAL A 92 -11.88 15.54 7.94
CA VAL A 92 -12.66 16.15 9.03
C VAL A 92 -12.76 15.26 10.29
N GLN A 93 -12.64 13.93 10.21
CA GLN A 93 -12.91 13.02 11.36
C GLN A 93 -11.67 12.49 12.09
N ASN A 94 -10.49 13.05 11.79
CA ASN A 94 -9.19 12.63 12.34
C ASN A 94 -9.05 12.74 13.88
N LYS A 95 -10.02 13.35 14.58
CA LYS A 95 -10.02 13.42 16.05
C LYS A 95 -10.42 12.08 16.69
N ASP A 96 -11.34 11.34 16.08
CA ASP A 96 -11.89 10.12 16.68
C ASP A 96 -10.96 8.93 16.48
N VAL A 97 -10.29 8.82 15.32
CA VAL A 97 -9.22 7.84 15.12
C VAL A 97 -8.04 8.11 16.07
N LYS A 98 -7.63 9.38 16.25
CA LYS A 98 -6.59 9.72 17.23
C LYS A 98 -7.01 9.41 18.67
N ARG A 99 -8.30 9.52 19.01
CA ARG A 99 -8.84 9.18 20.34
C ARG A 99 -8.90 7.66 20.53
N TRP A 100 -9.32 6.92 19.51
CA TRP A 100 -9.43 5.45 19.54
C TRP A 100 -8.05 4.78 19.58
N LEU A 101 -7.06 5.33 18.86
CA LEU A 101 -5.69 4.83 18.85
C LEU A 101 -4.85 5.21 20.09
N ARG A 102 -5.36 6.06 20.98
CA ARG A 102 -4.74 6.37 22.28
C ARG A 102 -5.17 5.42 23.40
N GLY A 103 -6.20 4.59 23.15
CA GLY A 103 -6.65 3.53 24.05
C GLY A 103 -5.71 2.34 24.07
#